data_AF-A0AB73TKD7-F1
#
_entry.id   AF-A0AB73TKD7-F1
#
_cell.length_a   1.000
_cell.length_b   1.000
_cell.length_c   1.000
_cell.angle_alpha   90.00
_cell.angle_beta   90.00
_cell.angle_gamma   90.00
#
_symmetry.space_group_name_H-M   'P 1'
#
loop_
_entity.id
_entity.type
_entity.pdbx_description
1 polymer ?
#
loop_
_entity_poly.entity_id
_entity_poly.type
_entity_poly.pdbx_seq_one_letter_code
_entity_poly.pdbx_strand_id
1 'polypeptide(L)' 'PQIPVFTIEELQQKAEKIVGIPEPLQFTDRIVAYVEYRDGSILDVVRQVKEFEEERS' A
#
# COMPACT_ATOMS: atom_id res chain seq x y z
N PRO A 1 26.39 22.79 -0.28
CA PRO A 1 26.32 21.34 -0.49
C PRO A 1 25.11 20.95 -1.36
N GLN A 2 25.32 20.10 -2.36
CA GLN A 2 24.25 19.63 -3.24
C GLN A 2 23.48 18.50 -2.55
N ILE A 3 22.15 18.57 -2.57
CA ILE A 3 21.28 17.51 -2.04
C ILE A 3 21.25 16.39 -3.08
N PRO A 4 21.43 15.11 -2.69
CA PRO A 4 21.31 14.00 -3.61
C PRO A 4 19.86 13.85 -4.08
N VAL A 5 19.67 13.80 -5.41
CA VAL A 5 18.37 13.63 -6.07
C VAL A 5 18.32 12.23 -6.66
N PHE A 6 17.14 11.62 -6.61
CA PHE A 6 16.89 10.26 -7.09
C PHE A 6 15.59 10.22 -7.90
N THR A 7 15.44 9.22 -8.75
CA THR A 7 14.13 8.87 -9.31
C THR A 7 13.29 8.15 -8.24
N ILE A 8 11.97 8.07 -8.47
CA ILE A 8 11.09 7.39 -7.52
C ILE A 8 11.38 5.88 -7.46
N GLU A 9 11.81 5.28 -8.58
CA GLU A 9 12.20 3.88 -8.69
C GLU A 9 13.48 3.58 -7.90
N GLU A 10 14.46 4.48 -7.93
CA GLU A 10 15.68 4.33 -7.12
C GLU A 10 15.37 4.36 -5.62
N LEU A 11 14.39 5.15 -5.19
CA LEU A 11 13.93 5.18 -3.80
C LEU A 11 13.19 3.90 -3.42
N GLN A 12 12.29 3.40 -4.28
CA GLN A 12 11.58 2.15 -4.06
C GLN A 12 12.54 0.95 -3.96
N GLN A 13 13.51 0.84 -4.86
CA GLN A 13 14.51 -0.24 -4.82
C GLN A 13 15.38 -0.18 -3.56
N LYS A 14 15.69 1.02 -3.06
CA LYS A 14 16.44 1.18 -1.80
C LYS A 14 15.62 0.68 -0.61
N ALA A 15 14.31 0.95 -0.58
CA ALA A 15 13.44 0.43 0.48
C ALA A 15 13.42 -1.11 0.46
N GLU A 16 13.20 -1.72 -0.70
CA GLU A 16 13.17 -3.19 -0.85
C GLU A 16 14.50 -3.85 -0.47
N LYS A 17 15.64 -3.21 -0.71
CA LYS A 17 16.96 -3.72 -0.28
C LYS A 17 17.12 -3.75 1.25
N ILE A 18 16.42 -2.88 1.98
CA ILE A 18 16.53 -2.76 3.43
C ILE A 18 15.54 -3.70 4.12
N VAL A 19 14.28 -3.71 3.67
CA VAL A 19 13.18 -4.40 4.37
C VAL A 19 12.64 -5.63 3.60
N GLY A 20 13.15 -5.89 2.40
CA GLY A 20 12.63 -6.94 1.52
C GLY A 20 11.41 -6.48 0.71
N ILE A 21 10.87 -7.40 -0.09
CA ILE A 21 9.62 -7.21 -0.82
C ILE A 21 8.47 -7.59 0.12
N PRO A 22 7.48 -6.71 0.35
CA PRO A 22 6.38 -7.00 1.26
C PRO A 22 5.51 -8.13 0.72
N GLU A 23 5.05 -9.00 1.61
CA GLU A 23 4.02 -9.99 1.28
C GLU A 23 2.68 -9.27 0.99
N PRO A 24 1.99 -9.58 -0.12
CA PRO A 24 0.71 -8.94 -0.44
C PRO A 24 -0.39 -9.27 0.57
N LEU A 25 -1.10 -8.25 1.04
CA LEU A 25 -2.32 -8.44 1.82
C LEU A 25 -3.42 -9.11 0.99
N GLN A 26 -4.21 -9.96 1.63
CA GLN A 26 -5.41 -10.51 1.03
C GLN A 26 -6.64 -9.69 1.44
N PHE A 27 -7.48 -9.36 0.46
CA PHE A 27 -8.71 -8.60 0.67
C PHE A 27 -9.94 -9.43 0.30
N THR A 28 -11.09 -9.11 0.89
CA THR A 28 -12.40 -9.59 0.45
C THR A 28 -12.98 -8.64 -0.62
N ASP A 29 -14.10 -9.02 -1.22
CA ASP A 29 -14.80 -8.17 -2.18
C ASP A 29 -15.59 -7.02 -1.53
N ARG A 30 -15.72 -7.02 -0.19
CA ARG A 30 -16.48 -5.99 0.54
C ARG A 30 -15.73 -4.67 0.53
N ILE A 31 -16.37 -3.64 -0.04
CA ILE A 31 -15.91 -2.25 0.05
C ILE A 31 -16.29 -1.70 1.43
N VAL A 32 -15.32 -1.09 2.12
CA VAL A 32 -15.51 -0.47 3.43
C VAL A 32 -15.43 1.05 3.40
N ALA A 33 -14.81 1.64 2.38
CA ALA A 33 -14.80 3.09 2.16
C ALA A 33 -14.54 3.44 0.69
N TYR A 34 -14.95 4.64 0.29
CA TYR A 34 -14.61 5.27 -0.99
C TYR A 34 -13.66 6.45 -0.74
N VAL A 35 -12.64 6.57 -1.57
CA VAL A 35 -11.72 7.71 -1.57
C VAL A 35 -12.18 8.69 -2.64
N GLU A 36 -12.73 9.81 -2.19
CA GLU A 36 -13.26 10.87 -3.07
C GLU A 36 -12.17 11.92 -3.33
N TYR A 37 -12.01 12.30 -4.59
CA TYR A 37 -11.20 13.44 -4.97
C TYR A 37 -11.94 14.75 -4.71
N ARG A 38 -11.20 15.86 -4.69
CA ARG A 38 -11.73 17.19 -4.33
C ARG A 38 -12.88 17.68 -5.21
N ASP A 39 -13.03 17.12 -6.41
CA ASP A 39 -14.09 17.47 -7.36
C ASP A 39 -15.33 16.57 -7.28
N GLY A 40 -15.37 15.63 -6.33
CA GLY A 40 -16.47 14.67 -6.17
C GLY A 40 -16.31 13.37 -6.95
N SER A 41 -15.24 13.22 -7.75
CA SER A 41 -14.96 11.95 -8.43
C SER A 41 -14.40 10.90 -7.47
N ILE A 42 -14.71 9.62 -7.72
CA ILE A 42 -14.15 8.52 -6.93
C ILE A 42 -12.77 8.16 -7.49
N LEU A 43 -11.75 8.28 -6.66
CA LEU A 43 -10.37 7.97 -7.01
C LEU A 43 -10.04 6.50 -6.75
N ASP A 44 -10.46 5.97 -5.59
CA ASP A 44 -10.14 4.61 -5.15
C ASP A 44 -11.19 4.05 -4.17
N VAL A 45 -11.12 2.75 -3.89
CA VAL A 45 -11.94 2.04 -2.90
C VAL A 45 -11.07 1.31 -1.89
N VAL A 46 -11.42 1.42 -0.61
CA VAL A 46 -10.80 0.61 0.45
C VAL A 46 -11.60 -0.67 0.60
N ARG A 47 -10.94 -1.82 0.46
CA ARG A 47 -11.53 -3.15 0.64
C ARG A 47 -11.21 -3.72 2.02
N GLN A 48 -12.14 -4.51 2.56
CA GLN A 48 -11.94 -5.22 3.81
C GLN A 48 -10.77 -6.20 3.69
N VAL A 49 -9.82 -6.14 4.63
CA VAL A 49 -8.73 -7.13 4.75
C VAL A 49 -9.33 -8.47 5.20
N LYS A 50 -8.87 -9.58 4.64
CA LYS A 50 -9.24 -10.91 5.14
C LYS A 50 -8.70 -11.08 6.56
N GLU A 51 -9.53 -11.60 7.46
CA GLU A 51 -9.04 -11.97 8.79
C GLU A 51 -7.93 -13.02 8.65
N PHE A 52 -6.82 -12.79 9.32
CA PHE A 52 -5.81 -13.82 9.49
C PHE A 52 -6.34 -14.75 10.58
N GLU A 53 -6.51 -16.04 10.27
CA GLU A 53 -6.65 -17.02 11.34
C GLU A 53 -5.32 -16.99 12.09
N GLU A 54 -5.29 -16.37 13.27
CA GLU A 54 -4.22 -16.59 14.22
C GLU A 54 -4.24 -18.09 14.52
N GLU A 55 -3.29 -18.84 13.94
CA GLU A 55 -2.89 -20.12 14.47
C GLU A 55 -2.39 -19.83 15.89
N ARG A 56 -3.33 -19.85 16.84
CA ARG A 56 -3.09 -19.72 18.28
C ARG A 56 -2.07 -20.80 18.65
N SER A 57 -0.81 -20.39 18.66
CA SER A 57 0.29 -21.14 19.26
C SER A 57 0.17 -21.10 20.78
#